data_AF-A0A961BUP0-F1
#
_entry.id   AF-A0A961BUP0-F1
#
_cell.length_a   1.000
_cell.length_b   1.000
_cell.length_c   1.000
_cell.angle_alpha   90.00
_cell.angle_beta   90.00
_cell.angle_gamma   90.00
#
_symmetry.space_group_name_H-M   'P 1'
#
loop_
_entity.id
_entity.type
_entity.pdbx_description
1 polymer ?
#
loop_
_entity_poly.entity_id
_entity_poly.type
_entity_poly.pdbx_seq_one_letter_code
_entity_poly.pdbx_strand_id
1 'polypeptide(L)' 'SDNVGVERYLHHMVTAHGMPLAARGGFAGRPAVAVPGRPGLFVAGDYVGGEGLLADAAFASGERAGRLAAAHRVAVAA' A
#
# COMPACT_ATOMS: atom_id res chain seq x y z
N SER A 1 33.01 2.75 22.15
CA SER A 1 32.20 1.87 21.29
C SER A 1 32.44 2.28 19.87
N ASP A 2 33.24 1.53 19.14
CA ASP A 2 33.69 1.87 17.79
C ASP A 2 32.63 1.41 16.79
N ASN A 3 31.86 2.34 16.23
CA ASN A 3 30.90 2.03 15.18
C ASN A 3 31.58 2.25 13.82
N VAL A 4 32.05 1.18 13.20
CA VAL A 4 32.54 1.23 11.81
C VAL A 4 31.32 1.32 10.88
N GLY A 5 31.07 2.50 10.35
CA GLY A 5 30.05 2.71 9.31
C GLY A 5 30.53 2.13 7.97
N VAL A 6 29.86 1.10 7.48
CA VAL A 6 30.05 0.61 6.10
C VAL A 6 29.10 1.36 5.18
N GLU A 7 29.64 2.26 4.34
CA GLU A 7 28.87 2.92 3.31
C GLU A 7 28.89 2.08 2.01
N ARG A 8 27.70 1.79 1.47
CA ARG A 8 27.55 1.13 0.16
C ARG A 8 26.79 2.06 -0.77
N TYR A 9 27.44 2.49 -1.85
CA TYR A 9 26.80 3.26 -2.91
C TYR A 9 25.97 2.35 -3.81
N LEU A 10 24.65 2.50 -3.79
CA LEU A 10 23.69 1.64 -4.49
C LEU A 10 22.86 2.45 -5.50
N HIS A 11 23.51 2.96 -6.55
CA HIS A 11 22.92 3.81 -7.59
C HIS A 11 21.71 3.22 -8.35
N HIS A 12 21.48 1.91 -8.25
CA HIS A 12 20.33 1.22 -8.86
C HIS A 12 19.31 0.71 -7.83
N MET A 13 19.42 1.12 -6.58
CA MET A 13 18.44 0.75 -5.56
C MET A 13 17.13 1.47 -5.81
N VAL A 14 16.04 0.71 -5.89
CA VAL A 14 14.70 1.27 -5.97
C VAL A 14 14.35 1.89 -4.61
N THR A 15 14.05 3.19 -4.61
CA THR A 15 13.65 3.91 -3.41
C THR A 15 12.26 3.46 -2.95
N ALA A 16 12.16 3.07 -1.69
CA ALA A 16 10.89 2.80 -1.02
C ALA A 16 10.79 3.69 0.23
N HIS A 17 9.66 4.40 0.38
CA HIS A 17 9.42 5.30 1.50
C HIS A 17 9.14 4.57 2.83
N GLY A 18 8.85 3.27 2.77
CA GLY A 18 8.61 2.46 3.95
C GLY A 18 8.58 0.96 3.66
N MET A 19 8.93 0.17 4.67
CA MET A 19 8.85 -1.29 4.63
C MET A 19 7.78 -1.80 5.60
N PRO A 20 7.04 -2.87 5.25
CA PRO A 20 6.05 -3.50 6.12
C PRO A 20 6.75 -4.37 7.16
N LEU A 21 7.37 -3.73 8.16
CA LEU A 21 8.08 -4.42 9.23
C LEU A 21 7.08 -5.19 10.11
N ALA A 22 7.44 -6.41 10.52
CA ALA A 22 6.60 -7.22 11.42
C ALA A 22 6.26 -6.47 12.72
N ALA A 23 7.22 -5.73 13.28
CA ALA A 23 7.03 -4.87 14.46
C ALA A 23 6.01 -3.74 14.25
N ARG A 24 5.62 -3.44 13.00
CA ARG A 24 4.62 -2.44 12.62
C ARG A 24 3.37 -3.07 11.98
N GLY A 25 3.13 -4.36 12.25
CA GLY A 25 1.96 -5.09 11.72
C GLY A 25 2.13 -5.65 10.32
N GLY A 26 3.35 -5.60 9.75
CA GLY A 26 3.63 -6.15 8.42
C GLY A 26 2.72 -5.56 7.35
N PHE A 27 2.27 -6.40 6.42
CA PHE A 27 1.31 -6.01 5.38
C PHE A 27 -0.07 -5.64 5.93
N ALA A 28 -0.47 -6.23 7.06
CA ALA A 28 -1.76 -5.93 7.69
C ALA A 28 -1.79 -4.56 8.38
N GLY A 29 -0.62 -3.99 8.69
CA GLY A 29 -0.50 -2.64 9.27
C GLY A 29 -0.68 -1.50 8.25
N ARG A 30 -0.81 -1.82 6.96
CA ARG A 30 -1.02 -0.83 5.90
C ARG A 30 -2.48 -0.37 5.85
N PRO A 31 -2.74 0.85 5.32
CA PRO A 31 -4.11 1.27 5.04
C PRO A 31 -4.85 0.27 4.17
N ALA A 32 -6.08 -0.07 4.53
CA ALA A 32 -6.97 -0.86 3.69
C ALA A 32 -7.45 -0.05 2.48
N VAL A 33 -7.88 -0.74 1.42
CA VAL A 33 -8.41 -0.08 0.20
C VAL A 33 -9.71 0.67 0.49
N ALA A 34 -10.63 0.08 1.25
CA ALA A 34 -11.85 0.77 1.69
C ALA A 34 -11.56 1.57 2.96
N VAL A 35 -11.95 2.84 2.99
CA VAL A 35 -11.72 3.71 4.15
C VAL A 35 -12.79 3.45 5.22
N PRO A 36 -12.42 2.95 6.41
CA PRO A 36 -13.40 2.70 7.48
C PRO A 36 -14.16 3.98 7.83
N GLY A 37 -15.48 3.86 7.99
CA GLY A 37 -16.35 4.99 8.33
C GLY A 37 -16.62 5.98 7.20
N ARG A 38 -16.12 5.76 5.98
CA ARG A 38 -16.43 6.57 4.79
C ARG A 38 -16.86 5.70 3.60
N PRO A 39 -18.14 5.28 3.56
CA PRO A 39 -18.68 4.51 2.42
C PRO A 39 -18.45 5.25 1.10
N GLY A 40 -18.05 4.52 0.07
CA GLY A 40 -17.79 5.07 -1.26
C GLY A 40 -16.41 5.74 -1.43
N LEU A 41 -15.61 5.86 -0.37
CA LEU A 41 -14.22 6.33 -0.46
C LEU A 41 -13.25 5.14 -0.49
N PHE A 42 -12.48 5.07 -1.57
CA PHE A 42 -11.48 4.02 -1.82
C PHE A 42 -10.12 4.66 -2.11
N VAL A 43 -9.06 4.05 -1.58
CA VAL A 43 -7.67 4.51 -1.77
C VAL A 43 -6.83 3.43 -2.43
N ALA A 44 -5.86 3.85 -3.23
CA ALA A 44 -4.90 3.00 -3.91
C ALA A 44 -3.52 3.66 -3.91
N GLY A 45 -2.47 2.86 -4.00
CA GLY A 45 -1.09 3.34 -3.98
C GLY A 45 -0.09 2.24 -3.66
N ASP A 46 1.19 2.59 -3.69
CA ASP A 46 2.33 1.69 -3.46
C ASP A 46 2.47 1.16 -2.03
N TYR A 47 1.67 1.70 -1.10
CA TYR A 47 1.64 1.33 0.31
C TYR A 47 0.24 0.90 0.80
N VAL A 48 -0.72 0.73 -0.10
CA VAL A 48 -2.11 0.40 0.26
C VAL A 48 -2.38 -1.09 0.11
N GLY A 49 -3.07 -1.67 1.10
CA GLY A 49 -3.46 -3.08 1.10
C GLY A 49 -2.34 -4.04 1.50
N GLY A 50 -2.69 -5.33 1.51
CA GLY A 50 -1.84 -6.39 2.04
C GLY A 50 -0.96 -7.12 1.02
N GLU A 51 -0.84 -6.61 -0.21
CA GLU A 51 -0.24 -7.33 -1.34
C GLU A 51 0.90 -6.53 -1.96
N GLY A 52 2.02 -7.21 -2.23
CA GLY A 52 3.14 -6.65 -3.00
C GLY A 52 3.87 -5.46 -2.37
N LEU A 53 4.88 -4.98 -3.08
CA LEU A 53 5.59 -3.73 -2.80
C LEU A 53 5.57 -2.85 -4.05
N LEU A 54 5.62 -1.53 -3.87
CA LEU A 54 5.83 -0.59 -4.97
C LEU A 54 4.78 -0.77 -6.08
N ALA A 55 5.22 -1.08 -7.31
CA ALA A 55 4.34 -1.27 -8.45
C ALA A 55 3.31 -2.38 -8.23
N ASP A 56 3.70 -3.51 -7.63
CA ASP A 56 2.77 -4.62 -7.36
C ASP A 56 1.65 -4.19 -6.40
N ALA A 57 2.02 -3.44 -5.35
CA ALA A 57 1.04 -2.89 -4.41
C ALA A 57 0.13 -1.86 -5.07
N ALA A 58 0.70 -0.99 -5.92
CA ALA A 58 -0.07 0.02 -6.65
C ALA A 58 -1.09 -0.62 -7.61
N PHE A 59 -0.69 -1.64 -8.37
CA PHE A 59 -1.60 -2.34 -9.28
C PHE A 59 -2.66 -3.16 -8.53
N ALA A 60 -2.27 -3.94 -7.53
CA ALA A 60 -3.21 -4.76 -6.75
C ALA A 60 -4.23 -3.88 -5.99
N SER A 61 -3.78 -2.80 -5.36
CA SER A 61 -4.67 -1.87 -4.67
C SER A 61 -5.57 -1.10 -5.64
N GLY A 62 -5.05 -0.67 -6.79
CA GLY A 62 -5.80 0.04 -7.82
C GLY A 62 -6.92 -0.81 -8.42
N GLU A 63 -6.62 -2.07 -8.75
CA GLU A 63 -7.62 -3.03 -9.24
C GLU A 63 -8.77 -3.19 -8.22
N ARG A 64 -8.42 -3.43 -6.94
CA ARG A 64 -9.41 -3.60 -5.88
C ARG A 64 -10.22 -2.34 -5.64
N ALA A 65 -9.58 -1.16 -5.64
CA ALA A 65 -10.26 0.12 -5.47
C ALA A 65 -11.26 0.38 -6.60
N GLY A 66 -10.85 0.14 -7.85
CA GLY A 66 -11.71 0.30 -9.02
C GLY A 66 -12.93 -0.62 -8.99
N ARG A 67 -12.74 -1.90 -8.63
CA ARG A 67 -13.85 -2.86 -8.47
C ARG A 67 -14.85 -2.42 -7.39
N LEU A 68 -14.35 -2.00 -6.23
CA LEU A 68 -15.21 -1.51 -5.14
C LEU A 68 -15.95 -0.23 -5.52
N ALA A 69 -15.29 0.70 -6.22
CA ALA A 69 -15.92 1.93 -6.69
C ALA A 69 -17.05 1.64 -7.71
N ALA A 70 -16.82 0.73 -8.66
CA ALA A 70 -17.84 0.32 -9.61
C ALA A 70 -19.03 -0.36 -8.92
N ALA A 71 -18.77 -1.30 -8.01
CA ALA A 71 -19.82 -1.98 -7.25
C ALA A 71 -20.64 -1.00 -6.39
N HIS A 72 -19.97 -0.06 -5.72
CA HIS A 72 -20.64 0.97 -4.93
C HIS A 72 -21.52 1.87 -5.79
N ARG A 73 -21.05 2.29 -6.97
CA ARG A 73 -21.86 3.06 -7.92
C ARG A 73 -23.14 2.34 -8.34
N VAL A 74 -23.05 1.04 -8.61
CA VAL A 74 -24.22 0.23 -8.97
C VAL A 74 -25.19 0.16 -7.79
N ALA A 75 -24.70 -0.10 -6.58
CA ALA A 75 -25.53 -0.21 -5.38
C ALA A 75 -26.25 1.10 -5.00
N VAL A 76 -25.65 2.26 -5.26
CA VAL A 76 -26.26 3.58 -5.00
C VAL A 76 -27.28 3.97 -6.07
N ALA A 77 -27.21 3.39 -7.26
CA ALA A 77 -28.12 3.68 -8.38
C ALA A 77 -29.37 2.78 -8.42
N ALA A 78 -29.39 1.71 -7.63
CA ALA A 78 -30.51 0.78 -7.48
C ALA A 78 -31.44 1.23 -6.35
#